data_AF-A0A150RDH0-F1
#
_entry.id   AF-A0A150RDH0-F1
#
_cell.length_a   1.000
_cell.length_b   1.000
_cell.length_c   1.000
_cell.angle_alpha   90.00
_cell.angle_beta   90.00
_cell.angle_gamma   90.00
#
_symmetry.space_group_name_H-M   'P 1'
#
loop_
_entity.id
_entity.type
_entity.pdbx_description
1 polymer ?
#
loop_
_entity_poly.entity_id
_entity_poly.type
_entity_poly.pdbx_seq_one_letter_code
_entity_poly.pdbx_strand_id
1 'polypeptide(L)'
;MGRVVVWVSSTNLRERVGLWKVCGRLRECRIPRKDIAIVELDPPFRGPDMRESAVPTWCSASELGTLPARLSEARPWPRERYWRAVRLWSQYTAADPRRLAQNCARGIEGFPELAPLWALLSSFFPRRTTEGTLRLSRFDELLMSILSSEWQTPLAVASRDLRSGMDLWRMLSCTGDLFLPRRLEHWADHDASAAVERAPGPKPPDAGYPMLSEVYRLTERGMRLRHEGLVRLTDAPSLPIAGTEAYSASAPWVLLEDGRLARP
;
A
#
# COMPACT_ATOMS: atom_id res chain seq x y z
N MET A 1 -7.69 -28.51 -24.20
CA MET A 1 -7.01 -27.22 -24.03
C MET A 1 -7.25 -26.76 -22.59
N GLY A 2 -6.21 -26.42 -21.83
CA GLY A 2 -6.33 -26.14 -20.39
C GLY A 2 -7.00 -24.79 -20.11
N ARG A 3 -7.90 -24.75 -19.12
CA ARG A 3 -8.57 -23.53 -18.65
C ARG A 3 -7.79 -22.93 -17.49
N VAL A 4 -7.52 -21.62 -17.53
CA VAL A 4 -6.92 -20.90 -16.41
C VAL A 4 -8.04 -20.35 -15.53
N VAL A 5 -8.00 -20.66 -14.24
CA VAL A 5 -8.95 -20.11 -13.27
C VAL A 5 -8.19 -19.23 -12.30
N VAL A 6 -8.60 -17.96 -12.19
CA VAL A 6 -8.03 -16.98 -11.26
C VAL A 6 -9.04 -16.71 -10.17
N TRP A 7 -8.65 -16.93 -8.92
CA TRP A 7 -9.51 -16.69 -7.76
C TRP A 7 -9.09 -15.39 -7.12
N VAL A 8 -10.07 -14.62 -6.68
CA VAL A 8 -9.86 -13.33 -6.02
C VAL A 8 -10.93 -13.15 -4.95
N SER A 9 -10.55 -12.60 -3.80
CA SER A 9 -11.52 -12.08 -2.86
C SER A 9 -12.23 -10.87 -3.45
N SER A 10 -13.53 -10.78 -3.22
CA SER A 10 -14.32 -9.63 -3.68
C SER A 10 -13.95 -8.32 -2.99
N THR A 11 -13.37 -8.36 -1.79
CA THR A 11 -13.11 -7.19 -0.95
C THR A 11 -11.63 -6.97 -0.65
N ASN A 12 -10.76 -7.95 -0.86
CA ASN A 12 -9.33 -7.79 -0.59
C ASN A 12 -8.66 -6.90 -1.65
N LEU A 13 -8.24 -5.70 -1.22
CA LEU A 13 -7.60 -4.71 -2.09
C LEU A 13 -6.35 -5.24 -2.80
N ARG A 14 -5.47 -5.94 -2.07
CA ARG A 14 -4.21 -6.48 -2.61
C ARG A 14 -4.47 -7.51 -3.71
N GLU A 15 -5.42 -8.42 -3.48
CA GLU A 15 -5.77 -9.44 -4.46
C GLU A 15 -6.44 -8.84 -5.71
N ARG A 16 -7.32 -7.84 -5.52
CA ARG A 16 -7.96 -7.11 -6.62
C ARG A 16 -6.95 -6.39 -7.51
N VAL A 17 -5.96 -5.69 -6.93
CA VAL A 17 -4.85 -5.09 -7.70
C VAL A 17 -3.98 -6.19 -8.33
N GLY A 18 -3.75 -7.29 -7.61
CA GLY A 18 -3.06 -8.48 -8.13
C GLY A 18 -3.74 -9.10 -9.35
N LEU A 19 -5.08 -9.08 -9.40
CA LEU A 19 -5.85 -9.56 -10.55
C LEU A 19 -5.58 -8.75 -11.80
N TRP A 20 -5.36 -7.44 -11.70
CA TRP A 20 -4.96 -6.60 -12.83
C TRP A 20 -3.61 -7.06 -13.40
N LYS A 21 -2.64 -7.33 -12.52
CA LYS A 21 -1.33 -7.89 -12.88
C LYS A 21 -1.45 -9.24 -13.57
N VAL A 22 -2.25 -10.15 -13.00
CA VAL A 22 -2.49 -11.48 -13.58
C VAL A 22 -3.12 -11.36 -14.96
N CYS A 23 -4.11 -10.48 -15.14
CA CYS A 23 -4.71 -10.22 -16.45
C CYS A 23 -3.67 -9.69 -17.44
N GLY A 24 -2.79 -8.77 -17.02
CA GLY A 24 -1.66 -8.29 -17.83
C GLY A 24 -0.73 -9.43 -18.28
N ARG A 25 -0.31 -10.30 -17.35
CA ARG A 25 0.57 -11.44 -17.66
C ARG A 25 -0.10 -12.48 -18.56
N LEU A 26 -1.36 -12.82 -18.33
CA LEU A 26 -2.08 -13.78 -19.17
C LEU A 26 -2.21 -13.28 -20.62
N ARG A 27 -2.39 -11.97 -20.80
CA ARG A 27 -2.35 -11.33 -22.13
C ARG A 27 -0.96 -11.45 -22.77
N GLU A 28 0.11 -11.15 -22.04
CA GLU A 28 1.48 -11.27 -22.53
C GLU A 28 1.80 -12.71 -22.98
N CYS A 29 1.35 -13.70 -22.21
CA CYS A 29 1.43 -15.12 -22.55
C CYS A 29 0.48 -15.57 -23.67
N ARG A 30 -0.28 -14.64 -24.27
CA ARG A 30 -1.25 -14.89 -25.36
C ARG A 30 -2.31 -15.94 -25.02
N ILE A 31 -2.68 -16.08 -23.73
CA ILE A 31 -3.77 -16.96 -23.32
C ILE A 31 -5.09 -16.36 -23.81
N PRO A 32 -5.91 -17.09 -24.59
CA PRO A 32 -7.17 -16.56 -25.08
C PRO A 32 -8.12 -16.24 -23.91
N ARG A 33 -8.75 -15.05 -23.92
CA ARG A 33 -9.70 -14.63 -22.87
C ARG A 33 -10.78 -15.67 -22.57
N LYS A 34 -11.27 -16.37 -23.61
CA LYS A 34 -12.31 -17.41 -23.47
C LYS A 34 -11.87 -18.58 -22.57
N ASP A 35 -10.55 -18.78 -22.43
CA ASP A 35 -9.96 -19.85 -21.63
C ASP A 35 -9.58 -19.36 -20.21
N ILE A 36 -9.84 -18.09 -19.89
CA ILE A 36 -9.60 -17.48 -18.58
C ILE A 36 -10.94 -17.33 -17.86
N ALA A 37 -11.05 -17.87 -16.66
CA ALA A 37 -12.21 -17.69 -15.79
C ALA A 37 -11.80 -16.98 -14.51
N ILE A 38 -12.59 -15.99 -14.08
CA ILE A 38 -12.34 -15.26 -12.85
C ILE A 38 -13.46 -15.64 -11.87
N VAL A 39 -13.06 -16.07 -10.68
CA VAL A 39 -13.97 -16.44 -9.59
C VAL A 39 -13.77 -15.44 -8.47
N GLU A 40 -14.83 -14.68 -8.17
CA GLU A 40 -14.88 -13.77 -7.04
C GLU A 40 -15.47 -14.52 -5.85
N LEU A 41 -14.73 -14.59 -4.74
CA LEU A 41 -15.16 -15.22 -3.50
C LEU A 41 -15.34 -14.14 -2.45
N ASP A 42 -16.54 -14.04 -1.88
CA ASP A 42 -16.75 -13.21 -0.71
C ASP A 42 -16.16 -13.91 0.52
N PRO A 43 -15.44 -13.18 1.41
CA PRO A 43 -15.17 -13.73 2.73
C PRO A 43 -16.51 -14.00 3.44
N PRO A 44 -16.62 -15.07 4.25
CA PRO A 44 -17.87 -15.35 4.95
C PRO A 44 -18.28 -14.14 5.79
N PHE A 45 -19.55 -13.74 5.68
CA PHE A 45 -20.13 -12.69 6.51
C PHE A 45 -20.05 -13.14 7.98
N ARG A 46 -19.09 -12.61 8.72
CA ARG A 46 -19.04 -12.74 10.17
C ARG A 46 -19.77 -11.52 10.74
N GLY A 47 -20.81 -11.77 11.53
CA GLY A 47 -21.76 -10.76 12.00
C GLY A 47 -21.14 -9.56 12.73
N PRO A 48 -21.98 -8.60 13.18
CA PRO A 48 -21.54 -7.31 13.70
C PRO A 48 -20.69 -7.35 15.00
N ASP A 49 -20.48 -8.53 15.60
CA ASP A 49 -19.86 -8.69 16.94
C ASP A 49 -18.32 -8.66 16.97
N MET A 50 -17.62 -8.62 15.83
CA MET A 50 -16.18 -8.28 15.85
C MET A 50 -15.98 -6.79 15.57
N ARG A 51 -16.12 -6.00 16.64
CA ARG A 51 -15.39 -4.73 16.73
C ARG A 51 -13.90 -5.02 16.52
N GLU A 52 -13.29 -4.32 15.57
CA GLU A 52 -11.85 -4.02 15.56
C GLU A 52 -10.86 -5.17 15.35
N SER A 53 -11.22 -6.28 14.71
CA SER A 53 -10.17 -7.18 14.20
C SER A 53 -9.55 -6.60 12.92
N ALA A 54 -8.44 -5.88 13.07
CA ALA A 54 -7.65 -5.31 11.97
C ALA A 54 -6.93 -6.38 11.09
N VAL A 55 -7.14 -7.66 11.39
CA VAL A 55 -6.54 -8.78 10.66
C VAL A 55 -7.55 -9.28 9.62
N PRO A 56 -7.20 -9.28 8.32
CA PRO A 56 -7.99 -9.98 7.33
C PRO A 56 -8.00 -11.48 7.69
N THR A 57 -9.11 -11.97 8.24
CA THR A 57 -9.31 -13.41 8.41
C THR A 57 -9.37 -14.03 7.03
N TRP A 58 -8.32 -14.78 6.69
CA TRP A 58 -8.23 -15.59 5.48
C TRP A 58 -9.41 -16.56 5.45
N CYS A 59 -10.01 -16.77 4.28
CA CYS A 59 -11.02 -17.79 4.08
C CYS A 59 -10.46 -19.12 4.59
N SER A 60 -11.06 -19.68 5.65
CA SER A 60 -10.70 -21.02 6.09
C SER A 60 -11.13 -22.00 4.99
N ALA A 61 -10.25 -22.94 4.65
CA ALA A 61 -10.49 -24.01 3.69
C ALA A 61 -11.71 -24.91 4.03
N SER A 62 -12.44 -24.65 5.10
CA SER A 62 -13.60 -25.41 5.55
C SER A 62 -14.89 -25.14 4.75
N GLU A 63 -14.93 -24.15 3.85
CA GLU A 63 -16.10 -23.82 3.02
C GLU A 63 -15.98 -24.29 1.55
N LEU A 64 -15.04 -25.21 1.28
CA LEU A 64 -14.75 -25.84 -0.02
C LEU A 64 -15.98 -26.50 -0.70
N GLY A 65 -17.09 -26.73 0.00
CA GLY A 65 -18.31 -27.28 -0.58
C GLY A 65 -18.95 -26.39 -1.66
N THR A 66 -18.75 -25.08 -1.60
CA THR A 66 -19.28 -24.13 -2.60
C THR A 66 -18.33 -23.90 -3.78
N LEU A 67 -17.05 -24.26 -3.64
CA LEU A 67 -16.02 -24.01 -4.65
C LEU A 67 -16.28 -24.76 -5.97
N PRO A 68 -16.64 -26.06 -5.99
CA PRO A 68 -17.01 -26.75 -7.22
C PRO A 68 -18.18 -26.08 -7.96
N ALA A 69 -19.21 -25.63 -7.24
CA ALA A 69 -20.34 -24.91 -7.82
C ALA A 69 -19.89 -23.57 -8.40
N ARG A 70 -19.12 -22.76 -7.65
CA ARG A 70 -18.57 -21.48 -8.14
C ARG A 70 -17.63 -21.65 -9.33
N LEU A 71 -16.85 -22.73 -9.38
CA LEU A 71 -16.00 -23.07 -10.53
C LEU A 71 -16.83 -23.45 -11.76
N SER A 72 -17.95 -24.16 -11.57
CA SER A 72 -18.87 -24.50 -12.65
C SER A 72 -19.59 -23.27 -13.22
N GLU A 73 -19.87 -22.28 -12.37
CA GLU A 73 -20.45 -21.00 -12.73
C GLU A 73 -19.43 -20.01 -13.29
N ALA A 74 -18.13 -20.23 -13.05
CA ALA A 74 -17.09 -19.32 -13.49
C ALA A 74 -17.22 -19.06 -14.98
N ARG A 75 -17.22 -17.79 -15.37
CA ARG A 75 -17.24 -17.35 -16.76
C ARG A 75 -16.06 -16.42 -17.02
N PRO A 76 -15.56 -16.37 -18.26
CA PRO A 76 -14.67 -15.30 -18.66
C PRO A 76 -15.32 -13.94 -18.44
N TRP A 77 -14.59 -13.00 -17.87
CA TRP A 77 -15.05 -11.61 -17.79
C TRP A 77 -15.40 -11.07 -19.18
N PRO A 78 -16.39 -10.15 -19.28
CA PRO A 78 -16.64 -9.40 -20.51
C PRO A 78 -15.35 -8.80 -21.06
N ARG A 79 -15.25 -8.76 -22.40
CA ARG A 79 -14.04 -8.30 -23.10
C ARG A 79 -13.57 -6.95 -22.57
N GLU A 80 -14.48 -6.00 -22.41
CA GLU A 80 -14.18 -4.64 -21.93
C GLU A 80 -13.63 -4.63 -20.50
N ARG A 81 -14.25 -5.39 -19.59
CA ARG A 81 -13.79 -5.50 -18.19
C ARG A 81 -12.37 -6.08 -18.13
N TYR A 82 -12.09 -7.15 -18.87
CA TYR A 82 -10.74 -7.72 -18.94
C TYR A 82 -9.70 -6.73 -19.47
N TRP A 83 -9.99 -6.06 -20.58
CA TRP A 83 -9.07 -5.06 -21.15
C TRP A 83 -8.86 -3.86 -20.23
N ARG A 84 -9.87 -3.49 -19.46
CA ARG A 84 -9.77 -2.42 -18.46
C ARG A 84 -8.84 -2.83 -17.33
N ALA A 85 -8.92 -4.06 -16.81
CA ALA A 85 -7.99 -4.56 -15.80
C ALA A 85 -6.53 -4.52 -16.28
N VAL A 86 -6.26 -4.96 -17.53
CA VAL A 86 -4.93 -4.87 -18.14
C VAL A 86 -4.44 -3.41 -18.21
N ARG A 87 -5.32 -2.48 -18.59
CA ARG A 87 -4.99 -1.04 -18.66
C ARG A 87 -4.72 -0.45 -17.27
N LEU A 88 -5.50 -0.81 -16.27
CA LEU A 88 -5.31 -0.39 -14.89
C LEU A 88 -3.96 -0.87 -14.35
N TRP A 89 -3.54 -2.12 -14.66
CA TRP A 89 -2.20 -2.58 -14.31
C TRP A 89 -1.09 -1.73 -14.95
N SER A 90 -1.25 -1.40 -16.23
CA SER A 90 -0.30 -0.56 -16.96
C SER A 90 -0.21 0.86 -16.38
N GLN A 91 -1.33 1.40 -15.88
CA GLN A 91 -1.38 2.70 -15.22
C GLN A 91 -0.83 2.65 -13.79
N TYR A 92 -1.10 1.56 -13.05
CA TYR A 92 -0.58 1.33 -11.72
C TYR A 92 0.95 1.26 -11.70
N THR A 93 1.53 0.65 -12.73
CA THR A 93 2.99 0.51 -12.90
C THR A 93 3.63 1.66 -13.68
N ALA A 94 2.88 2.70 -14.05
CA ALA A 94 3.44 3.86 -14.75
C ALA A 94 4.14 4.84 -13.80
N ALA A 95 5.20 5.47 -14.29
CA ALA A 95 5.92 6.53 -13.58
C ALA A 95 5.07 7.79 -13.33
N ASP A 96 4.11 8.09 -14.23
CA ASP A 96 3.12 9.15 -14.05
C ASP A 96 1.82 8.59 -13.45
N PRO A 97 1.53 8.85 -12.16
CA PRO A 97 0.38 8.30 -11.46
C PRO A 97 -0.93 9.03 -11.78
N ARG A 98 -0.93 10.17 -12.49
CA ARG A 98 -2.13 11.02 -12.63
C ARG A 98 -3.31 10.30 -13.27
N ARG A 99 -3.05 9.50 -14.32
CA ARG A 99 -4.12 8.76 -15.01
C ARG A 99 -4.76 7.71 -14.10
N LEU A 100 -3.95 7.03 -13.29
CA LEU A 100 -4.46 6.09 -12.28
C LEU A 100 -5.28 6.86 -11.24
N ALA A 101 -4.72 7.92 -10.66
CA ALA A 101 -5.38 8.73 -9.63
C ALA A 101 -6.75 9.25 -10.09
N GLN A 102 -6.84 9.75 -11.33
CA GLN A 102 -8.10 10.20 -11.94
C GLN A 102 -9.13 9.08 -12.07
N ASN A 103 -8.70 7.90 -12.51
CA ASN A 103 -9.59 6.73 -12.62
C ASN A 103 -10.04 6.25 -11.25
N CYS A 104 -9.16 6.29 -10.25
CA CYS A 104 -9.52 5.90 -8.90
C CYS A 104 -10.52 6.87 -8.26
N ALA A 105 -10.31 8.19 -8.44
CA ALA A 105 -11.21 9.21 -7.91
C ALA A 105 -12.60 9.19 -8.58
N ARG A 106 -12.66 8.93 -9.88
CA ARG A 106 -13.94 8.81 -10.61
C ARG A 106 -14.68 7.51 -10.30
N GLY A 107 -13.96 6.47 -9.90
CA GLY A 107 -14.46 5.11 -9.87
C GLY A 107 -14.74 4.58 -11.28
N ILE A 108 -14.74 3.26 -11.43
CA ILE A 108 -15.15 2.61 -12.68
C ILE A 108 -16.01 1.40 -12.35
N GLU A 109 -17.13 1.28 -13.04
CA GLU A 109 -18.03 0.13 -12.91
C GLU A 109 -17.28 -1.20 -13.10
N GLY A 110 -17.51 -2.13 -12.18
CA GLY A 110 -16.85 -3.43 -12.13
C GLY A 110 -15.46 -3.45 -11.47
N PHE A 111 -15.02 -2.32 -10.91
CA PHE A 111 -13.74 -2.15 -10.20
C PHE A 111 -13.92 -1.41 -8.86
N PRO A 112 -14.61 -2.04 -7.87
CA PRO A 112 -14.89 -1.42 -6.58
C PRO A 112 -13.64 -1.06 -5.76
N GLU A 113 -12.50 -1.70 -6.05
CA GLU A 113 -11.23 -1.50 -5.36
C GLU A 113 -10.55 -0.14 -5.66
N LEU A 114 -11.03 0.60 -6.66
CA LEU A 114 -10.40 1.83 -7.12
C LEU A 114 -10.39 2.95 -6.08
N ALA A 115 -11.53 3.22 -5.43
CA ALA A 115 -11.61 4.23 -4.38
C ALA A 115 -10.74 3.87 -3.15
N PRO A 116 -10.83 2.66 -2.55
CA PRO A 116 -9.95 2.29 -1.44
C PRO A 116 -8.48 2.23 -1.83
N LEU A 117 -8.16 1.87 -3.09
CA LEU A 117 -6.78 1.95 -3.59
C LEU A 117 -6.25 3.38 -3.52
N TRP A 118 -7.04 4.37 -3.94
CA TRP A 118 -6.60 5.76 -3.88
C TRP A 118 -6.47 6.30 -2.46
N ALA A 119 -7.40 5.95 -1.57
CA ALA A 119 -7.29 6.30 -0.16
C ALA A 119 -5.98 5.77 0.46
N LEU A 120 -5.56 4.55 0.08
CA LEU A 120 -4.27 4.00 0.47
C LEU A 120 -3.09 4.73 -0.20
N LEU A 121 -3.04 4.75 -1.54
CA LEU A 121 -1.88 5.27 -2.28
C LEU A 121 -1.61 6.74 -1.99
N SER A 122 -2.65 7.57 -1.89
CA SER A 122 -2.55 8.99 -1.56
C SER A 122 -1.86 9.24 -0.21
N SER A 123 -1.95 8.30 0.74
CA SER A 123 -1.32 8.40 2.05
C SER A 123 0.21 8.36 2.00
N PHE A 124 0.81 7.95 0.88
CA PHE A 124 2.27 7.84 0.70
C PHE A 124 2.90 9.02 -0.06
N PHE A 125 2.10 9.93 -0.62
CA PHE A 125 2.63 11.13 -1.29
C PHE A 125 2.80 12.27 -0.29
N PRO A 126 3.89 13.08 -0.39
CA PRO A 126 3.96 14.36 0.33
C PRO A 126 2.77 15.24 -0.03
N ARG A 127 2.39 16.12 0.88
CA ARG A 127 1.20 16.96 0.72
C ARG A 127 1.58 18.43 0.63
N ARG A 128 0.77 19.22 -0.06
CA ARG A 128 0.90 20.67 -0.12
C ARG A 128 -0.39 21.29 0.38
N THR A 129 -0.30 22.13 1.41
CA THR A 129 -1.46 22.83 1.96
C THR A 129 -1.91 23.97 1.04
N THR A 130 -3.08 24.54 1.31
CA THR A 130 -3.58 25.74 0.59
C THR A 130 -2.64 26.94 0.68
N GLU A 131 -1.92 27.08 1.80
CA GLU A 131 -0.91 28.12 2.03
C GLU A 131 0.42 27.83 1.32
N GLY A 132 0.52 26.67 0.66
CA GLY A 132 1.70 26.25 -0.06
C GLY A 132 2.74 25.51 0.78
N THR A 133 2.49 25.28 2.07
CA THR A 133 3.38 24.55 2.98
C THR A 133 3.51 23.09 2.55
N LEU A 134 4.75 22.59 2.47
CA LEU A 134 5.01 21.18 2.18
C LEU A 134 4.96 20.36 3.47
N ARG A 135 4.19 19.28 3.42
CA ARG A 135 4.00 18.33 4.51
C ARG A 135 4.48 16.95 4.09
N LEU A 136 4.87 16.16 5.07
CA LEU A 136 5.13 14.74 4.87
C LEU A 136 3.86 14.04 4.37
N SER A 137 4.08 12.88 3.75
CA SER A 137 3.03 11.91 3.50
C SER A 137 2.35 11.54 4.80
N ARG A 138 1.07 11.18 4.73
CA ARG A 138 0.31 10.78 5.92
C ARG A 138 0.95 9.58 6.60
N PHE A 139 1.54 8.66 5.83
CA PHE A 139 2.29 7.52 6.34
C PHE A 139 3.52 7.98 7.15
N ASP A 140 4.38 8.85 6.59
CA ASP A 140 5.59 9.30 7.26
C ASP A 140 5.29 10.19 8.47
N GLU A 141 4.26 11.03 8.38
CA GLU A 141 3.79 11.82 9.53
C GLU A 141 3.33 10.91 10.68
N LEU A 142 2.58 9.87 10.36
CA LEU A 142 2.14 8.88 11.35
C LEU A 142 3.33 8.13 11.94
N LEU A 143 4.27 7.68 11.11
CA LEU A 143 5.50 7.02 11.54
C LEU A 143 6.29 7.89 12.52
N MET A 144 6.53 9.16 12.18
CA MET A 144 7.24 10.11 13.05
C MET A 144 6.44 10.49 14.31
N SER A 145 5.11 10.38 14.28
CA SER A 145 4.27 10.60 15.47
C SER A 145 4.35 9.45 16.47
N ILE A 146 4.56 8.22 15.97
CA ILE A 146 4.66 7.01 16.79
C ILE A 146 6.09 6.82 17.32
N LEU A 147 7.11 7.16 16.53
CA LEU A 147 8.49 7.16 16.98
C LEU A 147 8.68 8.19 18.11
N SER A 148 9.32 7.76 19.19
CA SER A 148 9.78 8.65 20.27
C SER A 148 11.28 8.92 20.16
N SER A 149 11.82 9.72 21.08
CA SER A 149 13.26 9.86 21.30
C SER A 149 13.90 8.64 21.97
N GLU A 150 13.10 7.64 22.37
CA GLU A 150 13.58 6.37 22.92
C GLU A 150 13.79 5.34 21.80
N TRP A 151 14.66 4.37 22.05
CA TRP A 151 14.95 3.31 21.10
C TRP A 151 13.79 2.31 21.02
N GLN A 152 13.26 2.10 19.81
CA GLN A 152 12.12 1.22 19.57
C GLN A 152 12.38 0.29 18.39
N THR A 153 11.98 -0.98 18.51
CA THR A 153 11.98 -1.89 17.34
C THR A 153 10.83 -1.53 16.40
N PRO A 154 10.92 -1.88 15.10
CA PRO A 154 9.79 -1.80 14.17
C PRO A 154 8.53 -2.49 14.71
N LEU A 155 8.69 -3.64 15.39
CA LEU A 155 7.58 -4.33 16.03
C LEU A 155 6.92 -3.48 17.13
N ALA A 156 7.71 -2.82 17.97
CA ALA A 156 7.18 -1.95 19.03
C ALA A 156 6.47 -0.72 18.45
N VAL A 157 6.98 -0.17 17.34
CA VAL A 157 6.34 0.93 16.61
C VAL A 157 4.99 0.50 16.04
N ALA A 158 4.92 -0.65 15.36
CA ALA A 158 3.68 -1.15 14.80
C ALA A 158 2.67 -1.51 15.90
N SER A 159 3.08 -2.29 16.91
CA SER A 159 2.20 -2.83 17.96
C SER A 159 1.83 -1.83 19.07
N ARG A 160 2.06 -0.53 18.88
CA ARG A 160 1.72 0.47 19.89
C ARG A 160 0.20 0.54 20.04
N ASP A 161 -0.30 0.25 21.23
CA ASP A 161 -1.74 0.17 21.57
C ASP A 161 -2.40 1.55 21.71
N LEU A 162 -2.23 2.37 20.68
CA LEU A 162 -2.88 3.66 20.50
C LEU A 162 -3.53 3.67 19.12
N ARG A 163 -4.53 4.53 18.94
CA ARG A 163 -5.23 4.74 17.65
C ARG A 163 -4.25 4.87 16.47
N SER A 164 -3.14 5.59 16.68
CA SER A 164 -2.08 5.77 15.68
C SER A 164 -1.41 4.45 15.25
N GLY A 165 -1.16 3.52 16.18
CA GLY A 165 -0.59 2.21 15.86
C GLY A 165 -1.55 1.35 15.03
N MET A 166 -2.85 1.38 15.34
CA MET A 166 -3.87 0.72 14.53
C MET A 166 -3.96 1.32 13.12
N ASP A 167 -3.92 2.65 12.98
CA ASP A 167 -3.93 3.30 11.66
C ASP A 167 -2.68 2.95 10.85
N LEU A 168 -1.51 2.82 11.50
CA LEU A 168 -0.28 2.37 10.85
C LEU A 168 -0.40 0.92 10.39
N TRP A 169 -0.88 0.01 11.26
CA TRP A 169 -1.15 -1.38 10.91
C TRP A 169 -2.10 -1.53 9.72
N ARG A 170 -3.16 -0.71 9.66
CA ARG A 170 -4.09 -0.70 8.52
C ARG A 170 -3.37 -0.33 7.22
N MET A 171 -2.48 0.67 7.24
CA MET A 171 -1.69 1.01 6.06
C MET A 171 -0.71 -0.13 5.68
N LEU A 172 -0.08 -0.77 6.66
CA LEU A 172 0.85 -1.88 6.46
C LEU A 172 0.18 -3.15 5.93
N SER A 173 -1.11 -3.36 6.19
CA SER A 173 -1.86 -4.52 5.69
C SER A 173 -1.78 -4.69 4.17
N CYS A 174 -1.57 -3.60 3.43
CA CYS A 174 -1.50 -3.59 1.98
C CYS A 174 -0.07 -3.58 1.42
N THR A 175 0.92 -3.11 2.18
CA THR A 175 2.34 -3.06 1.78
C THR A 175 3.16 -4.23 2.32
N GLY A 176 2.66 -4.91 3.35
CA GLY A 176 3.40 -5.91 4.14
C GLY A 176 4.07 -5.28 5.37
N ASP A 177 4.22 -6.06 6.42
CA ASP A 177 4.90 -5.69 7.67
C ASP A 177 6.37 -5.29 7.43
N LEU A 178 7.08 -5.99 6.54
CA LEU A 178 8.46 -5.70 6.17
C LEU A 178 8.66 -4.32 5.50
N PHE A 179 7.59 -3.66 5.10
CA PHE A 179 7.67 -2.29 4.60
C PHE A 179 8.13 -1.30 5.67
N LEU A 180 7.73 -1.52 6.94
CA LEU A 180 8.06 -0.63 8.05
C LEU A 180 9.57 -0.57 8.37
N PRO A 181 10.27 -1.68 8.64
CA PRO A 181 11.71 -1.66 8.89
C PRO A 181 12.46 -1.05 7.70
N ARG A 182 12.05 -1.41 6.47
CA ARG A 182 12.68 -0.83 5.28
C ARG A 182 12.49 0.68 5.17
N ARG A 183 11.32 1.21 5.54
CA ARG A 183 11.09 2.65 5.54
C ARG A 183 11.87 3.36 6.65
N LEU A 184 12.05 2.73 7.81
CA LEU A 184 12.90 3.25 8.89
C LEU A 184 14.37 3.31 8.48
N GLU A 185 14.89 2.27 7.80
CA GLU A 185 16.22 2.27 7.18
C GLU A 185 16.39 3.45 6.21
N HIS A 186 15.41 3.66 5.31
CA HIS A 186 15.46 4.79 4.38
C HIS A 186 15.58 6.13 5.09
N TRP A 187 14.92 6.32 6.24
CA TRP A 187 15.02 7.55 7.03
C TRP A 187 16.33 7.67 7.82
N ALA A 188 16.88 6.54 8.28
CA ALA A 188 18.15 6.51 9.00
C ALA A 188 19.35 6.76 8.09
N ASP A 189 19.27 6.32 6.84
CA ASP A 189 20.33 6.48 5.85
C ASP A 189 20.22 7.81 5.06
N HIS A 190 19.22 8.64 5.37
CA HIS A 190 18.95 9.89 4.65
C HIS A 190 19.68 11.10 5.25
N ASP A 191 20.65 11.61 4.47
CA ASP A 191 21.44 12.83 4.73
C ASP A 191 22.43 12.73 5.91
N ALA A 192 23.34 13.70 6.03
CA ALA A 192 24.35 13.77 7.09
C ALA A 192 23.74 14.04 8.49
N SER A 193 22.51 14.56 8.54
CA SER A 193 21.70 14.69 9.77
C SER A 193 20.44 13.84 9.60
N ALA A 194 20.49 12.62 10.12
CA ALA A 194 19.38 11.69 10.01
C ALA A 194 18.15 12.20 10.80
N ALA A 195 16.97 12.09 10.21
CA ALA A 195 15.71 12.38 10.92
C ALA A 195 15.36 11.26 11.93
N VAL A 196 15.89 10.07 11.67
CA VAL A 196 15.74 8.86 12.48
C VAL A 196 17.13 8.30 12.71
N GLU A 197 17.46 7.95 13.94
CA GLU A 197 18.69 7.22 14.24
C GLU A 197 18.43 5.72 14.31
N ARG A 198 19.50 4.93 14.15
CA ARG A 198 19.46 3.48 14.08
C ARG A 198 20.56 2.87 14.92
N ALA A 199 20.25 1.79 15.63
CA ALA A 199 21.21 1.01 16.41
C ALA A 199 20.86 -0.49 16.34
N PRO A 200 21.82 -1.39 16.68
CA PRO A 200 21.55 -2.83 16.76
C PRO A 200 20.39 -3.15 17.72
N GLY A 201 19.50 -4.04 17.29
CA GLY A 201 18.36 -4.48 18.06
C GLY A 201 18.64 -5.72 18.91
N PRO A 202 17.60 -6.26 19.58
CA PRO A 202 17.71 -7.45 20.44
C PRO A 202 17.97 -8.75 19.68
N LYS A 203 17.83 -8.78 18.35
CA LYS A 203 18.16 -9.94 17.50
C LYS A 203 19.28 -9.56 16.53
N PRO A 204 20.21 -10.48 16.22
CA PRO A 204 21.24 -10.18 15.22
C PRO A 204 20.62 -10.13 13.81
N PRO A 205 21.21 -9.37 12.86
CA PRO A 205 20.64 -9.15 11.53
C PRO A 205 20.40 -10.43 10.70
N ASP A 206 21.21 -11.47 10.92
CA ASP A 206 21.19 -12.74 10.20
C ASP A 206 20.21 -13.78 10.78
N ALA A 207 19.58 -13.50 11.93
CA ALA A 207 18.63 -14.42 12.56
C ALA A 207 17.25 -14.48 11.87
N GLY A 208 17.03 -13.71 10.81
CA GLY A 208 15.75 -13.72 10.07
C GLY A 208 14.60 -13.00 10.77
N TYR A 209 14.89 -12.06 11.68
CA TYR A 209 13.90 -11.25 12.40
C TYR A 209 14.05 -9.75 12.10
N PRO A 210 13.72 -9.29 10.86
CA PRO A 210 13.91 -7.89 10.45
C PRO A 210 13.13 -6.88 11.31
N MET A 211 12.02 -7.31 11.94
CA MET A 211 11.24 -6.46 12.85
C MET A 211 11.87 -6.27 14.24
N LEU A 212 12.98 -6.97 14.54
CA LEU A 212 13.69 -7.00 15.82
C LEU A 212 15.22 -6.84 15.67
N SER A 213 15.73 -6.75 14.44
CA SER A 213 17.17 -6.71 14.17
C SER A 213 17.79 -5.35 14.47
N GLU A 214 16.98 -4.30 14.41
CA GLU A 214 17.40 -2.91 14.64
C GLU A 214 16.38 -2.19 15.51
N VAL A 215 16.86 -1.14 16.19
CA VAL A 215 16.04 -0.18 16.93
C VAL A 215 16.25 1.21 16.36
N TYR A 216 15.20 2.02 16.43
CA TYR A 216 15.16 3.35 15.85
C TYR A 216 14.65 4.36 16.87
N ARG A 217 15.10 5.60 16.77
CA ARG A 217 14.57 6.74 17.53
C ARG A 217 14.50 8.00 16.69
N LEU A 218 13.60 8.90 17.05
CA LEU A 218 13.44 10.19 16.38
C LEU A 218 14.50 11.18 16.86
N THR A 219 15.14 11.89 15.92
CA THR A 219 16.10 12.96 16.25
C THR A 219 15.39 14.31 16.40
N GLU A 220 16.11 15.34 16.84
CA GLU A 220 15.59 16.73 16.82
C GLU A 220 15.15 17.18 15.43
N ARG A 221 15.90 16.77 14.39
CA ARG A 221 15.51 17.05 13.01
C ARG A 221 14.21 16.33 12.65
N GLY A 222 14.08 15.06 13.00
CA GLY A 222 12.82 14.32 12.81
C GLY A 222 11.64 14.95 13.54
N MET A 223 11.87 15.44 14.76
CA MET A 223 10.87 16.22 15.50
C MET A 223 10.48 17.49 14.76
N ARG A 224 11.42 18.27 14.22
CA ARG A 224 11.08 19.46 13.40
C ARG A 224 10.29 19.09 12.16
N LEU A 225 10.73 18.10 11.37
CA LEU A 225 10.01 17.65 10.17
C LEU A 225 8.56 17.24 10.47
N ARG A 226 8.33 16.59 11.62
CA ARG A 226 6.99 16.22 12.07
C ARG A 226 6.09 17.44 12.32
N HIS A 227 6.58 18.45 13.02
CA HIS A 227 5.77 19.60 13.41
C HIS A 227 5.67 20.66 12.31
N GLU A 228 6.80 21.00 11.70
CA GLU A 228 6.94 22.11 10.74
C GLU A 228 6.69 21.66 9.29
N GLY A 229 6.97 20.39 8.97
CA GLY A 229 6.88 19.87 7.61
C GLY A 229 8.21 19.90 6.88
N LEU A 230 8.15 19.98 5.55
CA LEU A 230 9.31 19.94 4.65
C LEU A 230 9.66 21.34 4.19
N VAL A 231 10.95 21.66 4.09
CA VAL A 231 11.42 22.85 3.36
C VAL A 231 11.50 22.54 1.87
N ARG A 232 12.02 21.35 1.55
CA ARG A 232 12.11 20.77 0.20
C ARG A 232 11.66 19.32 0.23
N LEU A 233 11.15 18.84 -0.90
CA LEU A 233 10.72 17.44 -1.00
C LEU A 233 11.87 16.44 -0.77
N THR A 234 13.10 16.83 -1.10
CA THR A 234 14.32 16.05 -0.87
C THR A 234 14.74 15.99 0.60
N ASP A 235 14.06 16.71 1.51
CA ASP A 235 14.34 16.59 2.94
C ASP A 235 13.84 15.25 3.50
N ALA A 236 13.00 14.53 2.75
CA ALA A 236 12.58 13.16 3.01
C ALA A 236 13.20 12.19 2.00
N PRO A 237 13.50 10.94 2.40
CA PRO A 237 13.99 9.92 1.48
C PRO A 237 12.91 9.53 0.48
N SER A 238 13.36 9.26 -0.75
CA SER A 238 12.54 8.71 -1.82
C SER A 238 11.76 7.48 -1.37
N LEU A 239 10.53 7.34 -1.86
CA LEU A 239 9.68 6.21 -1.56
C LEU A 239 9.04 5.65 -2.84
N PRO A 240 9.52 4.49 -3.33
CA PRO A 240 8.84 3.77 -4.39
C PRO A 240 7.44 3.34 -3.94
N ILE A 241 6.42 3.72 -4.71
CA ILE A 241 5.03 3.32 -4.47
C ILE A 241 4.35 3.03 -5.81
N ALA A 242 3.87 1.80 -5.97
CA ALA A 242 3.40 1.29 -7.27
C ALA A 242 4.48 1.47 -8.36
N GLY A 243 4.15 2.07 -9.51
CA GLY A 243 5.10 2.39 -10.57
C GLY A 243 5.78 3.75 -10.47
N THR A 244 5.54 4.51 -9.39
CA THR A 244 6.03 5.87 -9.21
C THR A 244 6.89 6.00 -7.94
N GLU A 245 7.42 7.18 -7.70
CA GLU A 245 8.30 7.48 -6.58
C GLU A 245 7.84 8.76 -5.89
N ALA A 246 7.38 8.63 -4.65
CA ALA A 246 7.12 9.76 -3.78
C ALA A 246 8.46 10.36 -3.31
N TYR A 247 8.50 11.68 -3.13
CA TYR A 247 9.71 12.44 -2.79
C TYR A 247 10.86 12.32 -3.81
N SER A 248 10.58 11.90 -5.05
CA SER A 248 11.59 11.83 -6.11
C SER A 248 12.28 13.18 -6.29
N ALA A 249 13.62 13.21 -6.23
CA ALA A 249 14.40 14.42 -6.44
C ALA A 249 14.27 14.95 -7.88
N SER A 250 14.13 14.05 -8.86
CA SER A 250 14.06 14.38 -10.29
C SER A 250 12.65 14.61 -10.83
N ALA A 251 11.63 14.00 -10.22
CA ALA A 251 10.25 14.06 -10.72
C ALA A 251 9.22 14.01 -9.58
N PRO A 252 9.22 15.01 -8.67
CA PRO A 252 8.37 14.97 -7.50
C PRO A 252 6.88 15.06 -7.82
N TRP A 253 6.09 14.35 -7.03
CA TRP A 253 4.64 14.48 -6.96
C TRP A 253 4.21 14.92 -5.57
N VAL A 254 3.28 15.87 -5.51
CA VAL A 254 2.63 16.31 -4.28
C VAL A 254 1.13 16.12 -4.37
N LEU A 255 0.51 15.71 -3.28
CA LEU A 255 -0.94 15.65 -3.11
C LEU A 255 -1.45 17.00 -2.61
N LEU A 256 -2.33 17.63 -3.38
CA LEU A 256 -3.02 18.85 -2.98
C LEU A 256 -4.17 18.52 -2.02
N GLU A 257 -4.64 19.52 -1.26
CA GLU A 257 -5.77 19.33 -0.33
C GLU A 257 -7.07 18.87 -1.00
N ASP A 258 -7.27 19.23 -2.27
CA ASP A 258 -8.41 18.77 -3.08
C ASP A 258 -8.27 17.31 -3.56
N GLY A 259 -7.22 16.61 -3.14
CA GLY A 259 -6.98 15.20 -3.45
C GLY A 259 -6.33 14.94 -4.81
N ARG A 260 -5.92 15.97 -5.56
CA ARG A 260 -5.23 15.81 -6.84
C ARG A 260 -3.71 15.74 -6.67
N LEU A 261 -3.05 14.97 -7.54
CA LEU A 261 -1.59 15.00 -7.67
C LEU A 261 -1.16 16.13 -8.62
N ALA A 262 -0.17 16.89 -8.18
CA ALA A 262 0.49 17.93 -8.96
C ALA A 262 2.00 17.75 -8.92
N ARG A 263 2.67 18.35 -9.90
CA ARG A 263 4.11 18.62 -9.79
C ARG A 263 4.28 19.99 -9.13
N PRO A 264 5.27 20.17 -8.23
CA PRO A 264 5.54 21.43 -7.54
C PRO A 264 5.81 22.59 -8.50
#